data_AF-A0A109QAP9-F1
#
_entry.id   AF-A0A109QAP9-F1
#
_cell.length_a   1.000
_cell.length_b   1.000
_cell.length_c   1.000
_cell.angle_alpha   90.00
_cell.angle_beta   90.00
_cell.angle_gamma   90.00
#
_symmetry.space_group_name_H-M   'P 1'
#
loop_
_entity.id
_entity.type
_entity.pdbx_description
1 polymer ?
#
loop_
_entity_poly.entity_id
_entity_poly.type
_entity_poly.pdbx_seq_one_letter_code
_entity_poly.pdbx_strand_id
1 'polypeptide(L)'
;MRCGMTLTLLLIGIVVSQPTVTSTRIEAEELTCLGSAGKALSSASQANGVGEACRSGALASPRKEVAIQPDHYRTAEAGRPTIVPVATTDPAADPADVPLGFNDPVYANVATGTSRIALSPDSSLVDASIVEHSGEPTITCDGSCNITRVRIQSREGVRCISGNINLTWVYIAATGVGSDHADGLQCYSPGSTGTVTVKNSTFKMAGATTAGYWSADNWRGSHVFENVLFEGGNHGLRIPADGGSSVSLKNVYFVLGSFRYSAFLFDTVNGRRIRITQWENVRWANWQGDKLVLGQFIPRP
;
A
#
# COMPACT_ATOMS: atom_id res chain seq x y z
N MET A 1 -22.74 -70.36 0.76
CA MET A 1 -21.69 -70.14 -0.27
C MET A 1 -22.00 -68.84 -1.00
N ARG A 2 -21.29 -67.75 -0.71
CA ARG A 2 -21.37 -66.50 -1.47
C ARG A 2 -19.92 -66.07 -1.75
N CYS A 3 -19.54 -66.17 -3.01
CA CYS A 3 -18.26 -65.72 -3.54
C CYS A 3 -18.15 -64.20 -3.44
N GLY A 4 -16.98 -63.73 -3.02
CA GLY A 4 -16.60 -62.34 -3.08
C GLY A 4 -16.15 -61.92 -4.47
N MET A 5 -16.12 -60.60 -4.68
CA MET A 5 -15.25 -59.95 -5.64
C MET A 5 -14.69 -58.70 -4.97
N THR A 6 -13.39 -58.76 -4.68
CA THR A 6 -12.59 -57.63 -4.20
C THR A 6 -12.00 -56.95 -5.43
N LEU A 7 -12.39 -55.70 -5.68
CA LEU A 7 -11.87 -54.90 -6.78
C LEU A 7 -10.69 -54.05 -6.24
N THR A 8 -9.49 -54.35 -6.71
CA THR A 8 -8.27 -53.60 -6.37
C THR A 8 -8.05 -52.51 -7.43
N LEU A 9 -8.19 -51.24 -7.07
CA LEU A 9 -7.83 -50.11 -7.94
C LEU A 9 -6.34 -49.80 -7.81
N LEU A 10 -5.61 -49.96 -8.92
CA LEU A 10 -4.21 -49.58 -9.09
C LEU A 10 -4.15 -48.10 -9.51
N LEU A 11 -3.71 -47.21 -8.62
CA LEU A 11 -3.44 -45.80 -8.94
C LEU A 11 -2.04 -45.68 -9.55
N ILE A 12 -2.00 -45.35 -10.84
CA ILE A 12 -0.77 -45.00 -11.58
C ILE A 12 -0.45 -43.53 -11.27
N GLY A 13 0.70 -43.29 -10.63
CA GLY A 13 1.22 -41.94 -10.40
C GLY A 13 1.80 -41.35 -11.69
N ILE A 14 1.22 -40.25 -12.16
CA ILE A 14 1.80 -39.43 -13.23
C ILE A 14 2.67 -38.36 -12.58
N VAL A 15 3.98 -38.46 -12.77
CA VAL A 15 4.94 -37.41 -12.41
C VAL A 15 4.97 -36.40 -13.55
N VAL A 16 4.44 -35.20 -13.32
CA VAL A 16 4.59 -34.06 -14.24
C VAL A 16 5.86 -33.31 -13.86
N SER A 17 6.92 -33.47 -14.64
CA SER A 17 8.13 -32.65 -14.52
C SER A 17 7.89 -31.25 -15.08
N GLN A 18 8.09 -30.21 -14.27
CA GLN A 18 8.10 -28.82 -14.75
C GLN A 18 9.44 -28.50 -15.45
N PRO A 19 9.44 -27.71 -16.54
CA PRO A 19 10.67 -27.30 -17.21
C PRO A 19 11.38 -26.19 -16.42
N THR A 20 12.67 -26.40 -16.19
CA THR A 20 13.62 -25.42 -15.66
C THR A 20 13.81 -24.28 -16.66
N VAL A 21 13.46 -23.04 -16.29
CA VAL A 21 13.74 -21.85 -17.10
C VAL A 21 15.12 -21.31 -16.71
N THR A 22 16.07 -21.41 -17.64
CA THR A 22 17.40 -20.83 -17.56
C THR A 22 17.33 -19.33 -17.81
N SER A 23 17.84 -18.51 -16.88
CA SER A 23 17.91 -17.06 -17.00
C SER A 23 18.99 -16.67 -18.02
N THR A 24 18.60 -16.03 -19.13
CA THR A 24 19.51 -15.33 -20.04
C THR A 24 19.67 -13.88 -19.61
N ARG A 25 20.92 -13.50 -19.35
CA ARG A 25 21.40 -12.15 -19.07
C ARG A 25 21.28 -11.31 -20.35
N ILE A 26 20.50 -10.23 -20.33
CA ILE A 26 20.47 -9.24 -21.42
C ILE A 26 21.60 -8.25 -21.17
N GLU A 27 22.51 -8.13 -22.13
CA GLU A 27 23.53 -7.08 -22.20
C GLU A 27 22.88 -5.74 -22.57
N ALA A 28 23.29 -4.67 -21.91
CA ALA A 28 22.75 -3.33 -22.11
C ALA A 28 23.37 -2.69 -23.36
N GLU A 29 22.55 -2.42 -24.38
CA GLU A 29 22.91 -1.49 -25.46
C GLU A 29 22.84 -0.05 -24.96
N GLU A 30 23.92 0.71 -25.19
CA GLU A 30 24.05 2.12 -24.84
C GLU A 30 23.36 2.99 -25.90
N LEU A 31 22.17 3.53 -25.61
CA LEU A 31 21.47 4.48 -26.49
C LEU A 31 21.92 5.91 -26.21
N THR A 32 22.55 6.56 -27.21
CA THR A 32 22.89 8.00 -27.19
C THR A 32 21.85 8.84 -27.95
N CYS A 33 21.48 10.00 -27.41
CA CYS A 33 20.69 11.00 -28.11
C CYS A 33 21.51 11.69 -29.23
N LEU A 34 21.02 11.64 -30.47
CA LEU A 34 21.58 12.40 -31.59
C LEU A 34 21.30 13.91 -31.41
N GLY A 35 22.35 14.71 -31.25
CA GLY A 35 22.27 16.17 -31.36
C GLY A 35 22.59 17.01 -30.11
N SER A 36 23.37 16.50 -29.15
CA SER A 36 23.88 17.33 -28.05
C SER A 36 25.34 17.00 -27.78
N ALA A 37 26.22 18.00 -27.82
CA ALA A 37 27.63 17.85 -27.48
C ALA A 37 27.79 17.16 -26.12
N GLY A 38 28.62 16.12 -26.09
CA GLY A 38 28.66 15.08 -25.07
C GLY A 38 28.55 15.54 -23.62
N LYS A 39 27.56 14.96 -22.92
CA LYS A 39 27.58 14.74 -21.47
C LYS A 39 26.97 13.38 -21.18
N ALA A 40 27.76 12.51 -20.54
CA ALA A 40 27.30 11.25 -19.99
C ALA A 40 26.40 11.52 -18.78
N LEU A 41 25.22 10.88 -18.74
CA LEU A 41 24.32 10.90 -17.59
C LEU A 41 24.79 9.84 -16.58
N SER A 42 24.93 10.22 -15.31
CA SER A 42 25.27 9.28 -14.24
C SER A 42 24.09 8.34 -13.94
N SER A 43 24.43 7.11 -13.57
CA SER A 43 23.58 5.92 -13.50
C SER A 43 22.53 5.88 -12.36
N ALA A 44 21.82 6.98 -12.12
CA ALA A 44 20.82 7.09 -11.05
C ALA A 44 19.49 7.66 -11.56
N SER A 45 18.91 7.04 -12.60
CA SER A 45 17.51 7.23 -13.00
C SER A 45 17.13 6.26 -14.14
N GLN A 46 16.92 4.99 -13.82
CA GLN A 46 16.28 4.05 -14.75
C GLN A 46 15.10 3.37 -14.07
N ALA A 47 13.94 4.03 -14.15
CA ALA A 47 12.64 3.41 -14.33
C ALA A 47 11.61 4.51 -14.63
N ASN A 48 11.10 4.49 -15.88
CA ASN A 48 9.95 5.22 -16.43
C ASN A 48 10.15 6.71 -16.79
N GLY A 49 10.20 6.99 -18.09
CA GLY A 49 10.05 8.34 -18.65
C GLY A 49 10.85 8.70 -19.92
N VAL A 50 11.12 7.77 -20.85
CA VAL A 50 11.95 8.06 -22.05
C VAL A 50 11.25 8.99 -23.07
N GLY A 51 10.00 9.38 -22.85
CA GLY A 51 9.27 10.32 -23.71
C GLY A 51 9.40 11.81 -23.34
N GLU A 52 9.85 12.14 -22.12
CA GLU A 52 9.67 13.49 -21.56
C GLU A 52 10.97 14.31 -21.46
N ALA A 53 12.14 13.66 -21.51
CA ALA A 53 13.44 14.31 -21.34
C ALA A 53 13.91 15.18 -22.53
N CYS A 54 13.20 15.17 -23.67
CA CYS A 54 13.57 15.93 -24.87
C CYS A 54 12.77 17.23 -25.06
N ARG A 55 11.91 17.62 -24.11
CA ARG A 55 11.05 18.82 -24.23
C ARG A 55 11.05 19.69 -22.97
N SER A 56 12.17 20.33 -22.67
CA SER A 56 12.15 21.54 -21.84
C SER A 56 13.26 22.48 -22.29
N GLY A 57 12.86 23.51 -23.05
CA GLY A 57 13.74 24.60 -23.48
C GLY A 57 14.15 25.51 -22.32
N ALA A 58 15.39 25.98 -22.43
CA ALA A 58 16.02 27.20 -21.88
C ALA A 58 15.58 27.73 -20.50
N LEU A 59 16.54 27.63 -19.57
CA LEU A 59 16.65 28.29 -18.27
C LEU A 59 16.57 29.83 -18.37
N ALA A 60 15.86 30.46 -17.43
CA ALA A 60 15.99 31.88 -17.12
C ALA A 60 16.73 32.08 -15.77
N SER A 61 17.67 33.02 -15.80
CA SER A 61 18.72 33.36 -14.82
C SER A 61 18.27 33.74 -13.40
N PRO A 62 19.18 33.67 -12.40
CA PRO A 62 18.88 33.89 -10.98
C PRO A 62 18.79 35.38 -10.61
N ARG A 63 17.85 35.74 -9.73
CA ARG A 63 17.80 37.05 -9.06
C ARG A 63 18.20 36.94 -7.59
N LYS A 64 19.28 37.68 -7.30
CA LYS A 64 19.75 38.33 -6.07
C LYS A 64 19.10 37.97 -4.72
N GLU A 65 19.99 37.41 -3.91
CA GLU A 65 20.17 37.48 -2.46
C GLU A 65 19.86 38.87 -1.87
N VAL A 66 19.04 38.91 -0.81
CA VAL A 66 18.94 40.04 0.13
C VAL A 66 19.03 39.47 1.53
N ALA A 67 20.10 39.84 2.22
CA ALA A 67 20.34 39.57 3.63
C ALA A 67 19.55 40.55 4.50
N ILE A 68 18.88 40.04 5.54
CA ILE A 68 18.50 40.82 6.73
C ILE A 68 18.81 39.96 7.96
N GLN A 69 19.68 40.50 8.82
CA GLN A 69 20.13 39.98 10.10
C GLN A 69 19.08 40.22 11.22
N PRO A 70 19.24 39.59 12.41
CA PRO A 70 18.15 39.28 13.33
C PRO A 70 17.89 40.39 14.34
N ASP A 71 16.62 40.56 14.73
CA ASP A 71 16.25 41.36 15.89
C ASP A 71 15.97 40.47 17.11
N HIS A 72 16.66 40.86 18.18
CA HIS A 72 16.53 40.38 19.54
C HIS A 72 15.15 40.74 20.11
N TYR A 73 14.41 39.74 20.59
CA TYR A 73 13.49 39.95 21.72
C TYR A 73 13.65 38.83 22.74
N ARG A 74 14.18 39.24 23.89
CA ARG A 74 14.39 38.48 25.11
C ARG A 74 13.25 38.91 26.05
N THR A 75 12.37 37.99 26.42
CA THR A 75 11.42 38.20 27.52
C THR A 75 11.37 36.95 28.39
N ALA A 76 11.35 37.22 29.69
CA ALA A 76 11.70 36.31 30.76
C ALA A 76 10.66 35.21 31.03
N GLU A 77 11.18 34.04 31.40
CA GLU A 77 10.46 32.89 31.94
C GLU A 77 9.78 33.24 33.28
N ALA A 78 8.49 32.91 33.38
CA ALA A 78 7.81 32.70 34.65
C ALA A 78 7.62 31.19 34.84
N GLY A 79 8.17 30.68 35.95
CA GLY A 79 8.25 29.25 36.26
C GLY A 79 6.90 28.53 36.23
N ARG A 80 6.89 27.41 35.50
CA ARG A 80 5.78 26.45 35.47
C ARG A 80 6.27 25.16 36.16
N PRO A 81 5.50 24.59 37.11
CA PRO A 81 5.93 23.39 37.82
C PRO A 81 6.17 22.22 36.86
N THR A 82 7.37 21.63 36.94
CA THR A 82 7.76 20.43 36.23
C THR A 82 7.00 19.25 36.82
N ILE A 83 5.93 18.83 36.16
CA ILE A 83 5.33 17.51 36.39
C ILE A 83 6.26 16.50 35.71
N VAL A 84 7.02 15.76 36.51
CA VAL A 84 7.76 14.59 36.04
C VAL A 84 6.71 13.52 35.74
N PRO A 85 6.53 13.07 34.49
CA PRO A 85 5.64 11.96 34.21
C PRO A 85 6.28 10.71 34.81
N VAL A 86 5.58 10.09 35.75
CA VAL A 86 5.88 8.73 36.16
C VAL A 86 5.78 7.88 34.90
N ALA A 87 6.87 7.20 34.53
CA ALA A 87 6.86 6.21 33.47
C ALA A 87 5.97 5.05 33.91
N THR A 88 4.69 5.11 33.56
CA THR A 88 3.84 3.93 33.52
C THR A 88 4.42 3.02 32.46
N THR A 89 4.96 1.88 32.88
CA THR A 89 5.23 0.76 32.00
C THR A 89 3.90 0.38 31.35
N ASP A 90 3.74 0.73 30.07
CA ASP A 90 2.57 0.36 29.30
C ASP A 90 2.41 -1.17 29.37
N PRO A 91 1.21 -1.67 29.72
CA PRO A 91 0.94 -3.09 29.62
C PRO A 91 1.20 -3.53 28.18
N ALA A 92 1.78 -4.72 28.02
CA ALA A 92 2.03 -5.31 26.71
C ALA A 92 0.78 -5.20 25.83
N ALA A 93 0.92 -4.55 24.67
CA ALA A 93 -0.18 -4.34 23.74
C ALA A 93 -0.83 -5.67 23.38
N ASP A 94 -2.17 -5.72 23.49
CA ASP A 94 -3.01 -6.80 22.95
C ASP A 94 -2.60 -7.11 21.49
N PRO A 95 -2.72 -8.36 21.03
CA PRO A 95 -2.51 -8.68 19.62
C PRO A 95 -3.43 -7.79 18.77
N ALA A 96 -2.93 -7.30 17.64
CA ALA A 96 -3.65 -6.35 16.79
C ALA A 96 -5.11 -6.80 16.56
N ASP A 97 -6.09 -5.96 16.94
CA ASP A 97 -7.54 -6.14 16.73
C ASP A 97 -7.92 -5.98 15.24
N VAL A 98 -7.13 -6.55 14.34
CA VAL A 98 -7.33 -6.51 12.89
C VAL A 98 -7.70 -7.90 12.38
N PRO A 99 -8.51 -8.03 11.32
CA PRO A 99 -8.82 -9.33 10.75
C PRO A 99 -7.53 -9.99 10.23
N LEU A 100 -7.13 -11.10 10.82
CA LEU A 100 -5.80 -11.69 10.54
C LEU A 100 -5.80 -12.63 9.33
N GLY A 101 -6.97 -12.99 8.81
CA GLY A 101 -7.08 -13.92 7.70
C GLY A 101 -8.40 -13.84 6.95
N PHE A 102 -8.43 -14.51 5.80
CA PHE A 102 -9.65 -14.60 4.98
C PHE A 102 -10.80 -15.28 5.74
N ASN A 103 -10.50 -16.23 6.62
CA ASN A 103 -11.48 -16.95 7.43
C ASN A 103 -11.68 -16.34 8.83
N ASP A 104 -11.29 -15.09 9.04
CA ASP A 104 -11.48 -14.42 10.32
C ASP A 104 -12.96 -14.41 10.76
N PRO A 105 -13.28 -14.65 12.05
CA PRO A 105 -14.65 -14.68 12.54
C PRO A 105 -15.48 -13.43 12.24
N VAL A 106 -14.85 -12.26 12.02
CA VAL A 106 -15.58 -11.04 11.62
C VAL A 106 -16.31 -11.20 10.28
N TYR A 107 -15.89 -12.16 9.46
CA TYR A 107 -16.50 -12.52 8.18
C TYR A 107 -17.46 -13.71 8.29
N ALA A 108 -17.90 -14.08 9.49
CA ALA A 108 -18.98 -15.05 9.63
C ALA A 108 -20.24 -14.54 8.90
N ASN A 109 -20.89 -15.41 8.14
CA ASN A 109 -22.17 -15.16 7.44
C ASN A 109 -22.14 -14.13 6.30
N VAL A 110 -20.97 -13.82 5.74
CA VAL A 110 -20.86 -12.97 4.54
C VAL A 110 -21.35 -13.69 3.27
N ALA A 111 -21.94 -12.95 2.34
CA ALA A 111 -22.39 -13.46 1.05
C ALA A 111 -21.19 -13.72 0.12
N THR A 112 -21.13 -14.91 -0.50
CA THR A 112 -20.05 -15.27 -1.42
C THR A 112 -20.35 -14.83 -2.84
N GLY A 113 -19.36 -14.26 -3.53
CA GLY A 113 -19.43 -13.89 -4.93
C GLY A 113 -18.09 -14.11 -5.65
N THR A 114 -18.15 -14.11 -6.97
CA THR A 114 -16.96 -14.27 -7.85
C THR A 114 -16.88 -13.20 -8.95
N SER A 115 -17.74 -12.19 -8.86
CA SER A 115 -17.89 -11.15 -9.88
C SER A 115 -17.31 -9.85 -9.38
N ARG A 116 -16.81 -9.04 -10.32
CA ARG A 116 -16.45 -7.65 -10.06
C ARG A 116 -17.68 -6.81 -9.75
N ILE A 117 -17.51 -5.78 -8.93
CA ILE A 117 -18.58 -4.88 -8.49
C ILE A 117 -18.19 -3.44 -8.80
N ALA A 118 -19.04 -2.73 -9.53
CA ALA A 118 -18.95 -1.28 -9.66
C ALA A 118 -19.94 -0.64 -8.69
N LEU A 119 -19.41 0.16 -7.77
CA LEU A 119 -20.17 0.92 -6.79
C LEU A 119 -20.39 2.34 -7.33
N SER A 120 -21.66 2.68 -7.56
CA SER A 120 -22.05 4.05 -7.87
C SER A 120 -21.68 5.00 -6.71
N PRO A 121 -21.52 6.31 -6.95
CA PRO A 121 -21.24 7.27 -5.90
C PRO A 121 -22.22 7.18 -4.72
N ASP A 122 -21.69 7.36 -3.52
CA ASP A 122 -22.36 7.30 -2.21
C ASP A 122 -22.98 5.93 -1.86
N SER A 123 -22.72 4.90 -2.65
CA SER A 123 -23.19 3.54 -2.37
C SER A 123 -22.31 2.80 -1.36
N SER A 124 -22.83 1.69 -0.83
CA SER A 124 -22.14 0.88 0.16
C SER A 124 -22.17 -0.60 -0.21
N LEU A 125 -21.09 -1.32 0.10
CA LEU A 125 -21.03 -2.77 0.07
C LEU A 125 -20.78 -3.30 1.49
N VAL A 126 -21.63 -4.23 1.91
CA VAL A 126 -21.57 -4.85 3.24
C VAL A 126 -21.60 -6.36 3.11
N ASP A 127 -20.93 -7.05 4.04
CA ASP A 127 -21.05 -8.49 4.23
C ASP A 127 -20.80 -9.33 2.97
N ALA A 128 -19.63 -9.12 2.34
CA ALA A 128 -19.28 -9.79 1.09
C ALA A 128 -17.95 -10.56 1.19
N SER A 129 -17.88 -11.69 0.51
CA SER A 129 -16.68 -12.51 0.31
C SER A 129 -16.49 -12.73 -1.17
N ILE A 130 -15.47 -12.09 -1.75
CA ILE A 130 -15.26 -12.08 -3.20
C ILE A 130 -13.95 -12.78 -3.55
N VAL A 131 -14.02 -13.75 -4.44
CA VAL A 131 -12.85 -14.41 -5.03
C VAL A 131 -12.88 -14.17 -6.54
N GLU A 132 -11.95 -13.37 -7.05
CA GLU A 132 -11.98 -12.82 -8.42
C GLU A 132 -10.56 -12.85 -9.03
N HIS A 133 -10.36 -13.27 -10.27
CA HIS A 133 -9.02 -13.51 -10.82
C HIS A 133 -8.74 -12.87 -12.19
N SER A 134 -9.56 -11.91 -12.62
CA SER A 134 -9.46 -11.30 -13.94
C SER A 134 -8.18 -10.49 -14.17
N GLY A 135 -7.62 -9.89 -13.11
CA GLY A 135 -6.53 -8.91 -13.22
C GLY A 135 -7.02 -7.45 -13.18
N GLU A 136 -8.33 -7.26 -13.22
CA GLU A 136 -8.99 -5.96 -13.05
C GLU A 136 -9.39 -5.74 -11.59
N PRO A 137 -9.76 -4.50 -11.18
CA PRO A 137 -10.24 -4.25 -9.83
C PRO A 137 -11.45 -5.12 -9.50
N THR A 138 -11.42 -5.76 -8.33
CA THR A 138 -12.55 -6.53 -7.82
C THR A 138 -13.72 -5.60 -7.48
N ILE A 139 -13.42 -4.45 -6.87
CA ILE A 139 -14.39 -3.39 -6.59
C ILE A 139 -13.89 -2.09 -7.19
N THR A 140 -14.73 -1.41 -7.94
CA THR A 140 -14.50 -0.02 -8.37
C THR A 140 -15.47 0.89 -7.63
N CYS A 141 -14.97 1.90 -6.93
CA CYS A 141 -15.76 3.01 -6.39
C CYS A 141 -15.69 4.21 -7.33
N ASP A 142 -16.79 4.51 -8.02
CA ASP A 142 -16.89 5.61 -8.99
C ASP A 142 -16.95 7.01 -8.33
N GLY A 143 -17.16 7.04 -7.01
CA GLY A 143 -17.13 8.23 -6.16
C GLY A 143 -16.97 7.82 -4.71
N SER A 144 -17.49 8.62 -3.78
CA SER A 144 -17.53 8.24 -2.36
C SER A 144 -18.18 6.86 -2.20
N CYS A 145 -17.65 6.02 -1.31
CA CYS A 145 -18.21 4.69 -1.06
C CYS A 145 -17.89 4.21 0.35
N ASN A 146 -18.70 3.28 0.86
CA ASN A 146 -18.43 2.60 2.13
C ASN A 146 -18.36 1.09 1.91
N ILE A 147 -17.28 0.45 2.37
CA ILE A 147 -17.07 -0.99 2.27
C ILE A 147 -16.86 -1.53 3.68
N THR A 148 -17.75 -2.40 4.15
CA THR A 148 -17.75 -2.89 5.53
C THR A 148 -17.87 -4.41 5.60
N ARG A 149 -17.03 -5.07 6.40
CA ARG A 149 -17.00 -6.54 6.54
C ARG A 149 -16.93 -7.25 5.19
N VAL A 150 -15.98 -6.80 4.37
CA VAL A 150 -15.72 -7.38 3.04
C VAL A 150 -14.36 -8.05 3.02
N ARG A 151 -14.31 -9.28 2.52
CA ARG A 151 -13.05 -9.98 2.25
C ARG A 151 -12.88 -10.25 0.77
N ILE A 152 -11.69 -10.00 0.26
CA ILE A 152 -11.34 -10.11 -1.15
C ILE A 152 -10.11 -11.00 -1.27
N GLN A 153 -10.17 -11.97 -2.19
CA GLN A 153 -9.00 -12.68 -2.68
C GLN A 153 -8.95 -12.52 -4.19
N SER A 154 -7.99 -11.75 -4.69
CA SER A 154 -7.98 -11.38 -6.10
C SER A 154 -6.61 -11.10 -6.71
N ARG A 155 -6.59 -10.57 -7.94
CA ARG A 155 -5.39 -9.97 -8.56
C ARG A 155 -5.28 -8.48 -8.28
N GLU A 156 -6.40 -7.76 -8.20
CA GLU A 156 -6.45 -6.37 -7.72
C GLU A 156 -7.68 -6.20 -6.81
N GLY A 157 -7.52 -5.51 -5.68
CA GLY A 157 -8.58 -5.37 -4.67
C GLY A 157 -9.59 -4.29 -5.04
N VAL A 158 -9.39 -3.09 -4.50
CA VAL A 158 -10.34 -1.98 -4.64
C VAL A 158 -9.69 -0.83 -5.41
N ARG A 159 -10.38 -0.31 -6.44
CA ARG A 159 -10.01 0.93 -7.13
C ARG A 159 -10.96 2.07 -6.76
N CYS A 160 -10.40 3.22 -6.44
CA CYS A 160 -11.14 4.41 -6.04
C CYS A 160 -10.84 5.57 -6.98
N ILE A 161 -11.90 6.17 -7.52
CA ILE A 161 -11.78 7.30 -8.45
C ILE A 161 -11.69 8.63 -7.69
N SER A 162 -12.67 8.94 -6.83
CA SER A 162 -12.73 10.22 -6.11
C SER A 162 -13.60 10.15 -4.87
N GLY A 163 -13.62 11.21 -4.05
CA GLY A 163 -14.56 11.35 -2.94
C GLY A 163 -14.10 10.69 -1.64
N ASN A 164 -15.06 10.45 -0.73
CA ASN A 164 -14.80 9.87 0.58
C ASN A 164 -14.92 8.34 0.51
N ILE A 165 -13.80 7.67 0.67
CA ILE A 165 -13.68 6.21 0.59
C ILE A 165 -13.48 5.67 1.99
N ASN A 166 -14.44 4.92 2.51
CA ASN A 166 -14.36 4.35 3.85
C ASN A 166 -14.34 2.82 3.77
N LEU A 167 -13.27 2.21 4.25
CA LEU A 167 -13.14 0.76 4.41
C LEU A 167 -13.07 0.45 5.89
N THR A 168 -13.86 -0.51 6.37
CA THR A 168 -13.81 -0.96 7.77
C THR A 168 -14.04 -2.45 7.88
N TRP A 169 -13.23 -3.16 8.67
CA TRP A 169 -13.27 -4.62 8.75
C TRP A 169 -13.06 -5.27 7.39
N VAL A 170 -12.06 -4.81 6.63
CA VAL A 170 -11.77 -5.32 5.28
C VAL A 170 -10.51 -6.19 5.28
N TYR A 171 -10.54 -7.31 4.58
CA TYR A 171 -9.38 -8.16 4.33
C TYR A 171 -9.17 -8.26 2.83
N ILE A 172 -8.04 -7.78 2.32
CA ILE A 172 -7.74 -7.84 0.89
C ILE A 172 -6.45 -8.63 0.70
N ALA A 173 -6.56 -9.81 0.10
CA ALA A 173 -5.44 -10.56 -0.40
C ALA A 173 -5.36 -10.40 -1.92
N ALA A 174 -4.32 -9.74 -2.42
CA ALA A 174 -4.11 -9.56 -3.86
C ALA A 174 -2.80 -10.23 -4.30
N THR A 175 -2.85 -11.02 -5.38
CA THR A 175 -1.67 -11.65 -5.98
C THR A 175 -1.48 -11.16 -7.40
N GLY A 176 -0.50 -10.29 -7.62
CA GLY A 176 -0.21 -9.73 -8.94
C GLY A 176 0.59 -10.69 -9.82
N VAL A 177 0.32 -10.65 -11.12
CA VAL A 177 1.01 -11.45 -12.13
C VAL A 177 1.47 -10.55 -13.28
N GLY A 178 2.73 -10.71 -13.71
CA GLY A 178 3.25 -9.96 -14.86
C GLY A 178 3.24 -8.45 -14.64
N SER A 179 2.48 -7.73 -15.48
CA SER A 179 2.35 -6.27 -15.47
C SER A 179 1.05 -5.77 -14.81
N ASP A 180 0.42 -6.56 -13.96
CA ASP A 180 -0.80 -6.15 -13.27
C ASP A 180 -0.61 -4.87 -12.44
N HIS A 181 -1.66 -4.05 -12.40
CA HIS A 181 -1.82 -3.00 -11.39
C HIS A 181 -2.40 -3.59 -10.10
N ALA A 182 -1.79 -4.68 -9.64
CA ALA A 182 -2.28 -5.47 -8.53
C ALA A 182 -2.02 -4.75 -7.20
N ASP A 183 -2.93 -3.86 -6.81
CA ASP A 183 -2.91 -3.17 -5.54
C ASP A 183 -4.04 -3.65 -4.64
N GLY A 184 -3.81 -3.64 -3.32
CA GLY A 184 -4.88 -3.95 -2.38
C GLY A 184 -5.98 -2.89 -2.42
N LEU A 185 -5.58 -1.63 -2.30
CA LEU A 185 -6.43 -0.45 -2.51
C LEU A 185 -5.66 0.57 -3.35
N GLN A 186 -6.23 0.96 -4.48
CA GLN A 186 -5.65 1.94 -5.39
C GLN A 186 -6.54 3.17 -5.49
N CYS A 187 -6.00 4.36 -5.22
CA CYS A 187 -6.62 5.61 -5.60
C CYS A 187 -6.01 6.08 -6.92
N TYR A 188 -6.77 5.95 -8.00
CA TYR A 188 -6.30 6.21 -9.36
C TYR A 188 -7.34 7.00 -10.14
N SER A 189 -7.12 8.30 -10.25
CA SER A 189 -7.84 9.20 -11.15
C SER A 189 -7.12 10.54 -11.16
N PRO A 190 -6.36 10.86 -12.23
CA PRO A 190 -5.50 12.02 -12.24
C PRO A 190 -6.19 13.33 -11.83
N GLY A 191 -5.64 14.01 -10.81
CA GLY A 191 -6.17 15.27 -10.30
C GLY A 191 -7.43 15.18 -9.44
N SER A 192 -7.96 13.98 -9.21
CA SER A 192 -9.09 13.78 -8.30
C SER A 192 -8.70 14.03 -6.84
N THR A 193 -9.71 14.33 -6.02
CA THR A 193 -9.53 14.62 -4.59
C THR A 193 -10.45 13.76 -3.74
N GLY A 194 -10.05 13.52 -2.49
CA GLY A 194 -10.88 12.78 -1.56
C GLY A 194 -10.27 12.55 -0.18
N THR A 195 -10.96 11.74 0.61
CA THR A 195 -10.44 11.20 1.86
C THR A 195 -10.56 9.69 1.83
N VAL A 196 -9.45 9.00 2.05
CA VAL A 196 -9.44 7.56 2.28
C VAL A 196 -9.35 7.32 3.77
N THR A 197 -10.32 6.58 4.32
CA THR A 197 -10.30 6.12 5.70
C THR A 197 -10.35 4.61 5.71
N VAL A 198 -9.32 3.97 6.26
CA VAL A 198 -9.27 2.52 6.44
C VAL A 198 -9.15 2.19 7.91
N LYS A 199 -10.06 1.35 8.42
CA LYS A 199 -10.08 0.93 9.82
C LYS A 199 -10.17 -0.58 9.99
N ASN A 200 -9.51 -1.12 11.01
CA ASN A 200 -9.62 -2.53 11.41
C ASN A 200 -9.48 -3.47 10.20
N SER A 201 -8.43 -3.29 9.40
CA SER A 201 -8.34 -3.93 8.08
C SER A 201 -6.95 -4.49 7.82
N THR A 202 -6.87 -5.45 6.90
CA THR A 202 -5.63 -6.14 6.54
C THR A 202 -5.45 -6.19 5.03
N PHE A 203 -4.23 -5.89 4.60
CA PHE A 203 -3.78 -5.99 3.21
C PHE A 203 -2.65 -7.02 3.14
N LYS A 204 -2.86 -8.09 2.39
CA LYS A 204 -1.91 -9.19 2.20
C LYS A 204 -1.54 -9.38 0.74
N MET A 205 -0.42 -8.80 0.33
CA MET A 205 -0.03 -8.68 -1.08
C MET A 205 1.02 -9.73 -1.44
N ALA A 206 0.94 -10.28 -2.65
CA ALA A 206 1.89 -11.26 -3.16
C ALA A 206 2.16 -11.06 -4.67
N GLY A 207 3.26 -11.65 -5.16
CA GLY A 207 3.61 -11.56 -6.58
C GLY A 207 3.98 -10.15 -7.03
N ALA A 208 3.58 -9.77 -8.23
CA ALA A 208 3.92 -8.49 -8.87
C ALA A 208 3.01 -7.31 -8.46
N THR A 209 2.73 -7.15 -7.16
CA THR A 209 1.89 -6.07 -6.62
C THR A 209 2.68 -4.80 -6.34
N THR A 210 2.11 -3.61 -6.59
CA THR A 210 2.77 -2.33 -6.28
C THR A 210 2.70 -2.02 -4.79
N ALA A 211 1.52 -2.04 -4.18
CA ALA A 211 1.40 -1.88 -2.74
C ALA A 211 0.12 -2.47 -2.14
N GLY A 212 0.10 -2.60 -0.81
CA GLY A 212 -1.16 -2.79 -0.07
C GLY A 212 -2.10 -1.60 -0.27
N TYR A 213 -1.55 -0.39 -0.24
CA TYR A 213 -2.23 0.84 -0.64
C TYR A 213 -1.36 1.67 -1.59
N TRP A 214 -1.90 2.10 -2.72
CA TRP A 214 -1.25 3.02 -3.64
C TRP A 214 -2.15 4.21 -4.01
N SER A 215 -1.69 5.42 -3.71
CA SER A 215 -2.25 6.65 -4.27
C SER A 215 -1.44 7.02 -5.51
N ALA A 216 -2.10 7.16 -6.66
CA ALA A 216 -1.43 7.36 -7.94
C ALA A 216 -1.79 8.71 -8.58
N ASP A 217 -0.95 9.14 -9.53
CA ASP A 217 -1.20 10.20 -10.50
C ASP A 217 -1.77 11.50 -9.93
N ASN A 218 -1.13 12.06 -8.90
CA ASN A 218 -1.56 13.33 -8.31
C ASN A 218 -3.02 13.29 -7.78
N TRP A 219 -3.50 12.10 -7.37
CA TRP A 219 -4.68 11.99 -6.51
C TRP A 219 -4.39 12.65 -5.15
N ARG A 220 -5.34 13.47 -4.68
CA ARG A 220 -5.11 14.43 -3.59
C ARG A 220 -5.98 14.18 -2.38
N GLY A 221 -5.46 14.48 -1.20
CA GLY A 221 -6.26 14.67 0.00
C GLY A 221 -5.73 13.95 1.22
N SER A 222 -6.61 13.35 1.99
CA SER A 222 -6.26 12.76 3.29
C SER A 222 -6.30 11.24 3.23
N HIS A 223 -5.26 10.61 3.77
CA HIS A 223 -5.14 9.15 3.86
C HIS A 223 -5.03 8.77 5.34
N VAL A 224 -6.06 8.15 5.87
CA VAL A 224 -6.22 7.86 7.30
C VAL A 224 -6.29 6.36 7.49
N PHE A 225 -5.35 5.82 8.26
CA PHE A 225 -5.28 4.39 8.59
C PHE A 225 -5.29 4.23 10.11
N GLU A 226 -6.28 3.52 10.62
CA GLU A 226 -6.42 3.22 12.04
C GLU A 226 -6.59 1.72 12.26
N ASN A 227 -5.68 1.11 13.02
CA ASN A 227 -5.71 -0.33 13.28
C ASN A 227 -5.66 -1.13 11.95
N VAL A 228 -4.52 -1.04 11.24
CA VAL A 228 -4.36 -1.63 9.90
C VAL A 228 -3.07 -2.44 9.82
N LEU A 229 -3.16 -3.65 9.26
CA LEU A 229 -2.02 -4.51 8.97
C LEU A 229 -1.68 -4.51 7.48
N PHE A 230 -0.42 -4.28 7.17
CA PHE A 230 0.15 -4.47 5.84
C PHE A 230 1.14 -5.63 5.85
N GLU A 231 0.97 -6.56 4.92
CA GLU A 231 1.86 -7.69 4.69
C GLU A 231 2.12 -7.83 3.19
N GLY A 232 3.39 -7.90 2.80
CA GLY A 232 3.78 -8.24 1.44
C GLY A 232 3.74 -7.09 0.43
N GLY A 233 4.08 -7.43 -0.81
CA GLY A 233 4.13 -6.52 -1.97
C GLY A 233 5.42 -5.72 -2.09
N ASN A 234 5.50 -4.85 -3.10
CA ASN A 234 6.67 -3.98 -3.26
C ASN A 234 6.75 -2.97 -2.11
N HIS A 235 5.60 -2.40 -1.72
CA HIS A 235 5.43 -1.59 -0.53
C HIS A 235 4.16 -1.94 0.26
N GLY A 236 4.11 -1.63 1.55
CA GLY A 236 2.84 -1.65 2.29
C GLY A 236 1.97 -0.45 1.92
N LEU A 237 2.54 0.75 2.07
CA LEU A 237 1.94 2.03 1.65
C LEU A 237 2.80 2.72 0.59
N ARG A 238 2.19 3.25 -0.47
CA ARG A 238 2.88 4.13 -1.42
C ARG A 238 2.02 5.36 -1.71
N ILE A 239 2.51 6.54 -1.34
CA ILE A 239 1.79 7.81 -1.48
C ILE A 239 2.75 8.90 -1.96
N PRO A 240 2.70 9.31 -3.24
CA PRO A 240 3.48 10.42 -3.74
C PRO A 240 2.91 11.78 -3.32
N ALA A 241 3.78 12.76 -3.11
CA ALA A 241 3.39 14.11 -2.67
C ALA A 241 2.92 15.04 -3.80
N ASP A 242 2.86 14.57 -5.04
CA ASP A 242 2.45 15.34 -6.22
C ASP A 242 1.04 15.94 -6.08
N GLY A 243 0.15 15.23 -5.37
CA GLY A 243 -1.21 15.65 -5.07
C GLY A 243 -1.39 16.69 -3.97
N GLY A 244 -0.38 16.95 -3.13
CA GLY A 244 -0.59 17.72 -1.89
C GLY A 244 -1.41 16.93 -0.86
N SER A 245 -0.89 15.76 -0.50
CA SER A 245 -1.59 14.79 0.34
C SER A 245 -1.10 14.78 1.79
N SER A 246 -1.96 14.31 2.69
CA SER A 246 -1.66 14.12 4.10
C SER A 246 -1.90 12.69 4.54
N VAL A 247 -1.10 12.21 5.49
CA VAL A 247 -1.20 10.85 6.03
C VAL A 247 -1.35 10.87 7.54
N SER A 248 -2.30 10.08 8.04
CA SER A 248 -2.57 9.88 9.45
C SER A 248 -2.51 8.38 9.75
N LEU A 249 -1.53 7.94 10.55
CA LEU A 249 -1.38 6.54 10.95
C LEU A 249 -1.54 6.42 12.47
N LYS A 250 -2.46 5.54 12.89
CA LYS A 250 -2.67 5.16 14.29
C LYS A 250 -2.81 3.65 14.39
N ASN A 251 -2.00 2.97 15.21
CA ASN A 251 -2.03 1.51 15.34
C ASN A 251 -1.83 0.82 13.97
N VAL A 252 -0.78 1.19 13.24
CA VAL A 252 -0.52 0.62 11.90
C VAL A 252 0.68 -0.31 11.97
N TYR A 253 0.53 -1.51 11.42
CA TYR A 253 1.47 -2.60 11.57
C TYR A 253 1.99 -3.05 10.21
N PHE A 254 3.30 -3.24 10.11
CA PHE A 254 3.97 -3.71 8.89
C PHE A 254 4.68 -5.03 9.19
N VAL A 255 4.37 -6.09 8.45
CA VAL A 255 5.03 -7.39 8.66
C VAL A 255 6.49 -7.32 8.20
N LEU A 256 7.42 -7.47 9.14
CA LEU A 256 8.84 -7.35 8.90
C LEU A 256 9.32 -8.39 7.88
N GLY A 257 10.16 -7.96 6.95
CA GLY A 257 10.73 -8.82 5.90
C GLY A 257 9.75 -9.22 4.78
N SER A 258 8.49 -8.78 4.83
CA SER A 258 7.49 -9.15 3.80
C SER A 258 7.53 -8.26 2.55
N PHE A 259 8.10 -7.06 2.63
CA PHE A 259 8.10 -6.09 1.53
C PHE A 259 9.36 -6.21 0.66
N ARG A 260 9.21 -6.11 -0.66
CA ARG A 260 10.36 -6.14 -1.59
C ARG A 260 11.28 -4.93 -1.42
N TYR A 261 10.70 -3.74 -1.21
CA TYR A 261 11.48 -2.49 -1.13
C TYR A 261 11.36 -1.83 0.25
N SER A 262 10.16 -1.49 0.71
CA SER A 262 9.97 -0.84 2.02
C SER A 262 8.55 -0.99 2.55
N ALA A 263 8.37 -0.88 3.87
CA ALA A 263 7.04 -0.87 4.49
C ALA A 263 6.16 0.27 3.96
N PHE A 264 6.75 1.45 3.75
CA PHE A 264 6.08 2.59 3.16
C PHE A 264 7.03 3.41 2.29
N LEU A 265 6.46 4.12 1.33
CA LEU A 265 7.15 5.10 0.50
C LEU A 265 6.29 6.36 0.37
N PHE A 266 6.81 7.47 0.88
CA PHE A 266 6.20 8.79 0.76
C PHE A 266 7.07 9.67 -0.14
N ASP A 267 6.79 9.64 -1.46
CA ASP A 267 7.66 10.28 -2.45
C ASP A 267 7.62 11.80 -2.34
N THR A 268 8.79 12.43 -2.45
CA THR A 268 8.88 13.88 -2.64
C THR A 268 8.78 14.17 -4.13
N VAL A 269 7.76 14.95 -4.54
CA VAL A 269 7.56 15.32 -5.94
C VAL A 269 7.55 16.83 -6.08
N ASN A 270 8.36 17.37 -6.99
CA ASN A 270 8.50 18.82 -7.21
C ASN A 270 8.78 19.61 -5.91
N GLY A 271 9.60 19.06 -5.03
CA GLY A 271 9.94 19.66 -3.73
C GLY A 271 8.83 19.59 -2.67
N ARG A 272 7.66 19.03 -2.98
CA ARG A 272 6.56 18.82 -2.04
C ARG A 272 6.75 17.52 -1.28
N ARG A 273 6.40 17.52 -0.01
CA ARG A 273 6.42 16.34 0.87
C ARG A 273 5.01 16.02 1.34
N ILE A 274 4.77 14.74 1.65
CA ILE A 274 3.56 14.31 2.33
C ILE A 274 3.48 14.99 3.70
N ARG A 275 2.31 15.56 4.03
CA ARG A 275 2.06 16.10 5.36
C ARG A 275 1.63 14.98 6.30
N ILE A 276 2.51 14.55 7.19
CA ILE A 276 2.15 13.57 8.23
C ILE A 276 1.38 14.30 9.33
N THR A 277 0.12 13.96 9.54
CA THR A 277 -0.75 14.58 10.55
C THR A 277 -0.80 13.79 11.84
N GLN A 278 -0.63 12.46 11.77
CA GLN A 278 -0.54 11.57 12.94
C GLN A 278 0.44 10.43 12.66
N TRP A 279 1.19 10.04 13.70
CA TRP A 279 2.11 8.90 13.67
C TRP A 279 2.15 8.27 15.06
N GLU A 280 1.14 7.47 15.35
CA GLU A 280 0.92 6.90 16.68
C GLU A 280 0.91 5.38 16.59
N ASN A 281 1.74 4.74 17.42
CA ASN A 281 1.80 3.29 17.48
C ASN A 281 2.01 2.60 16.11
N VAL A 282 2.86 3.19 15.26
CA VAL A 282 3.27 2.58 13.99
C VAL A 282 4.43 1.63 14.25
N ARG A 283 4.28 0.34 13.92
CA ARG A 283 5.23 -0.70 14.34
C ARG A 283 5.53 -1.74 13.27
N TRP A 284 6.67 -2.40 13.44
CA TRP A 284 6.90 -3.71 12.85
C TRP A 284 6.03 -4.77 13.53
N ALA A 285 5.70 -5.84 12.81
CA ALA A 285 5.07 -7.03 13.33
C ALA A 285 5.70 -8.28 12.72
N ASN A 286 5.58 -9.43 13.37
CA ASN A 286 6.05 -10.71 12.88
C ASN A 286 5.03 -11.81 13.18
N TRP A 287 4.96 -12.81 12.30
CA TRP A 287 4.19 -14.02 12.57
C TRP A 287 4.97 -14.99 13.45
N GLN A 288 4.33 -15.51 14.48
CA GLN A 288 4.79 -16.64 15.30
C GLN A 288 3.72 -17.73 15.27
N GLY A 289 3.84 -18.64 14.30
CA GLY A 289 2.72 -19.50 13.91
C GLY A 289 1.56 -18.66 13.41
N ASP A 290 0.37 -18.91 13.93
CA ASP A 290 -0.86 -18.20 13.53
C ASP A 290 -1.09 -16.89 14.33
N LYS A 291 -0.12 -16.47 15.15
CA LYS A 291 -0.24 -15.26 15.98
C LYS A 291 0.64 -14.15 15.43
N LEU A 292 0.07 -12.95 15.37
CA LEU A 292 0.82 -11.73 15.08
C LEU A 292 1.44 -11.18 16.38
N VAL A 293 2.76 -11.03 16.39
CA VAL A 293 3.51 -10.46 17.51
C VAL A 293 4.01 -9.06 17.12
N LEU A 294 3.63 -8.06 17.92
CA LEU A 294 4.02 -6.68 17.70
C LEU A 294 5.50 -6.46 18.07
N GLY A 295 6.20 -5.77 17.17
CA GLY A 295 7.62 -5.49 17.28
C GLY A 295 7.92 -4.05 17.68
N GLN A 296 9.09 -3.57 17.22
CA GLN A 296 9.58 -2.23 17.51
C GLN A 296 8.76 -1.15 16.80
N PHE A 297 8.70 0.03 17.40
CA PHE A 297 8.16 1.21 16.76
C PHE A 297 8.96 1.60 15.53
N ILE A 298 8.27 2.07 14.50
CA ILE A 298 8.89 2.70 13.35
C ILE A 298 8.90 4.21 13.60
N PRO A 299 10.05 4.91 13.52
CA PRO A 299 10.11 6.35 13.68
C PRO A 299 9.30 7.08 12.60
N ARG A 300 8.76 8.25 12.96
CA ARG A 300 8.14 9.15 12.01
C ARG A 300 9.19 9.66 11.00
N PRO A 301 8.95 9.56 9.69
CA PRO A 301 9.86 10.07 8.66
C PRO A 301 9.81 11.59 8.47
#